data_AF-A0AAP4BEV2-F1
#
_entry.id   AF-A0AAP4BEV2-F1
#
_cell.length_a   1.000
_cell.length_b   1.000
_cell.length_c   1.000
_cell.angle_alpha   90.00
_cell.angle_beta   90.00
_cell.angle_gamma   90.00
#
_symmetry.space_group_name_H-M   'P 1'
#
loop_
_entity.id
_entity.type
_entity.pdbx_description
1 polymer ?
#
loop_
_entity_poly.entity_id
_entity_poly.type
_entity_poly.pdbx_seq_one_letter_code
_entity_poly.pdbx_strand_id
1 'polypeptide(L)'
;MSKTTFEKLGIPYEEKDGIFYPVLVAGTEKADIDAGKYGRMWIKYIKEEYPMRYKSLVRFGELEERANEVNETAYELLDDIEAKWLKKHKPKNPNSFTEQLQLRTQTRMMAEEIVIMDVVMQFH
;
A
#
# COMPACT_ATOMS: atom_id res chain seq x y z
N MET A 1 2.76 -9.37 47.12
CA MET A 1 2.09 -9.74 45.86
C MET A 1 3.06 -9.45 44.73
N SER A 2 3.52 -10.47 44.00
CA SER A 2 4.33 -10.28 42.78
C SER A 2 3.42 -9.83 41.64
N LYS A 3 3.76 -8.71 40.99
CA LYS A 3 3.01 -8.22 39.83
C LYS A 3 3.01 -9.24 38.69
N THR A 4 1.88 -9.39 38.01
CA THR A 4 1.75 -10.26 36.83
C THR A 4 2.56 -9.70 35.66
N THR A 5 2.83 -10.52 34.64
CA THR A 5 3.56 -10.08 33.44
C THR A 5 2.81 -8.94 32.72
N PHE A 6 1.49 -8.98 32.66
CA PHE A 6 0.68 -7.95 31.97
C PHE A 6 0.58 -6.65 32.77
N GLU A 7 0.55 -6.71 34.11
CA GLU A 7 0.64 -5.51 34.96
C GLU A 7 1.98 -4.79 34.80
N LYS A 8 3.08 -5.53 34.60
CA LYS A 8 4.39 -4.95 34.29
C LYS A 8 4.42 -4.27 32.92
N LEU A 9 3.60 -4.74 31.97
CA LEU A 9 3.43 -4.17 30.64
C LEU A 9 2.40 -3.03 30.59
N GLY A 10 1.76 -2.67 31.71
CA GLY A 10 0.78 -1.59 31.78
C GLY A 10 -0.57 -1.90 31.13
N ILE A 11 -0.90 -3.18 30.91
CA ILE A 11 -2.16 -3.59 30.29
C ILE A 11 -3.29 -3.56 31.34
N PRO A 12 -4.43 -2.89 31.07
CA PRO A 12 -5.54 -2.82 32.01
C PRO A 12 -6.29 -4.15 32.13
N TYR A 13 -7.00 -4.35 33.23
CA TYR A 13 -7.78 -5.55 33.53
C TYR A 13 -9.27 -5.24 33.66
N GLU A 14 -10.12 -6.12 33.17
CA GLU A 14 -11.58 -6.08 33.30
C GLU A 14 -12.04 -7.25 34.19
N GLU A 15 -12.89 -6.97 35.16
CA GLU A 15 -13.46 -7.99 36.05
C GLU A 15 -14.72 -8.61 35.43
N LYS A 16 -14.74 -9.94 35.27
CA LYS A 16 -15.92 -10.72 34.90
C LYS A 16 -16.04 -11.94 35.81
N ASP A 17 -17.18 -12.08 36.47
CA ASP A 17 -17.49 -13.18 37.40
C ASP A 17 -16.43 -13.38 38.51
N GLY A 18 -15.84 -12.28 39.02
CA GLY A 18 -14.79 -12.31 40.04
C GLY A 18 -13.40 -12.71 39.53
N ILE A 19 -13.22 -12.85 38.22
CA ILE A 19 -11.94 -13.13 37.56
C ILE A 19 -11.52 -11.89 36.75
N PHE A 20 -10.27 -11.44 36.97
CA PHE A 20 -9.69 -10.31 36.24
C PHE A 20 -9.03 -10.77 34.95
N TYR A 21 -9.59 -10.37 33.80
CA TYR A 21 -9.06 -10.65 32.47
C TYR A 21 -8.28 -9.45 31.93
N PRO A 22 -7.07 -9.63 31.37
CA PRO A 22 -6.34 -8.55 30.74
C PRO A 22 -7.05 -8.09 29.46
N VAL A 23 -7.23 -6.79 29.29
CA VAL A 23 -7.83 -6.18 28.10
C VAL A 23 -6.77 -6.10 27.01
N LEU A 24 -6.71 -7.14 26.18
CA LEU A 24 -5.83 -7.17 25.03
C LEU A 24 -6.48 -6.38 23.88
N VAL A 25 -6.02 -5.16 23.66
CA VAL A 25 -6.31 -4.46 22.41
C VAL A 25 -5.42 -5.10 21.34
N ALA A 26 -5.99 -5.97 20.52
CA ALA A 26 -5.35 -6.34 19.26
C ALA A 26 -5.12 -5.03 18.52
N GLY A 27 -3.86 -4.68 18.23
CA GLY A 27 -3.50 -3.44 17.56
C GLY A 27 -4.48 -3.20 16.43
N THR A 28 -5.36 -2.22 16.62
CA THR A 28 -6.41 -1.89 15.67
C THR A 28 -5.73 -1.60 14.35
N GLU A 29 -6.30 -2.10 13.24
CA GLU A 29 -5.88 -1.75 11.89
C GLU A 29 -5.51 -0.26 11.89
N LYS A 30 -4.24 0.08 11.60
CA LYS A 30 -3.81 1.48 11.47
C LYS A 30 -4.80 2.13 10.51
N ALA A 31 -5.69 2.97 11.06
CA ALA A 31 -6.88 3.41 10.34
C ALA A 31 -6.52 4.34 9.15
N ASP A 32 -5.30 4.85 9.12
CA ASP A 32 -4.74 5.61 8.01
C ASP A 32 -3.30 5.15 7.75
N ILE A 33 -3.13 4.11 6.93
CA ILE A 33 -1.81 3.79 6.35
C ILE A 33 -1.59 4.77 5.20
N ASP A 34 -0.63 5.67 5.34
CA ASP A 34 -0.24 6.59 4.28
C ASP A 34 0.71 5.93 3.27
N ALA A 35 0.15 5.06 2.42
CA ALA A 35 0.90 4.27 1.43
C ALA A 35 0.80 4.79 -0.02
N GLY A 36 0.41 6.06 -0.22
CA GLY A 36 0.27 6.62 -1.57
C GLY A 36 -0.85 5.98 -2.43
N LYS A 37 -0.87 6.26 -3.74
CA LYS A 37 -1.91 5.74 -4.66
C LYS A 37 -1.79 4.23 -4.83
N TYR A 38 -0.61 3.74 -5.21
CA TYR A 38 -0.40 2.33 -5.58
C TYR A 38 -0.31 1.42 -4.36
N GLY A 39 0.27 1.88 -3.25
CA GLY A 39 0.29 1.12 -2.01
C GLY A 39 -1.12 0.89 -1.43
N ARG A 40 -2.03 1.88 -1.54
CA ARG A 40 -3.45 1.68 -1.17
C ARG A 40 -4.16 0.67 -2.09
N MET A 41 -3.86 0.70 -3.39
CA MET A 41 -4.41 -0.30 -4.32
C MET A 41 -3.91 -1.70 -3.99
N TRP A 42 -2.64 -1.83 -3.62
CA TRP A 42 -2.03 -3.08 -3.20
C TRP A 42 -2.63 -3.63 -1.91
N ILE A 43 -2.82 -2.78 -0.89
CA ILE A 43 -3.49 -3.16 0.36
C ILE A 43 -4.91 -3.70 0.07
N LYS A 44 -5.64 -3.06 -0.84
CA LYS A 44 -6.97 -3.55 -1.25
C LYS A 44 -6.87 -4.91 -1.92
N TYR A 45 -5.96 -5.07 -2.88
CA TYR A 45 -5.72 -6.32 -3.60
C TYR A 45 -5.36 -7.48 -2.66
N ILE A 46 -4.39 -7.29 -1.76
CA ILE A 46 -3.95 -8.36 -0.85
C ILE A 46 -5.01 -8.70 0.21
N LYS A 47 -5.88 -7.74 0.58
CA LYS A 47 -7.01 -7.98 1.48
C LYS A 47 -8.10 -8.83 0.84
N GLU A 48 -8.36 -8.64 -0.45
CA GLU A 48 -9.37 -9.36 -1.22
C GLU A 48 -8.88 -10.75 -1.65
N GLU A 49 -7.69 -10.85 -2.25
CA GLU A 49 -7.16 -12.09 -2.82
C GLU A 49 -6.40 -12.96 -1.79
N TYR A 50 -5.67 -12.35 -0.85
CA TYR A 50 -4.80 -13.07 0.09
C TYR A 50 -5.05 -12.68 1.56
N PRO A 51 -6.26 -12.91 2.09
CA PRO A 51 -6.67 -12.42 3.41
C PRO A 51 -5.80 -12.94 4.57
N MET A 52 -5.25 -14.15 4.44
CA MET A 52 -4.34 -14.71 5.46
C MET A 52 -2.99 -13.99 5.49
N ARG A 53 -2.49 -13.57 4.32
CA ARG A 53 -1.24 -12.83 4.22
C ARG A 53 -1.40 -11.41 4.71
N TYR A 54 -2.51 -10.73 4.35
CA TYR A 54 -2.87 -9.43 4.91
C TYR A 54 -2.87 -9.47 6.44
N LYS A 55 -3.54 -10.45 7.06
CA LYS A 55 -3.55 -10.62 8.53
C LYS A 55 -2.14 -10.81 9.11
N SER A 56 -1.27 -11.55 8.43
CA SER A 56 0.12 -11.73 8.84
C SER A 56 0.88 -10.40 8.83
N LEU A 57 0.79 -9.66 7.72
CA LEU A 57 1.45 -8.36 7.57
C LEU A 57 0.98 -7.35 8.61
N VAL A 58 -0.34 -7.31 8.88
CA VAL A 58 -0.91 -6.47 9.95
C VAL A 58 -0.37 -6.90 11.32
N ARG A 59 -0.33 -8.21 11.60
CA ARG A 59 0.14 -8.74 12.88
C ARG A 59 1.60 -8.41 13.17
N PHE A 60 2.45 -8.41 12.14
CA PHE A 60 3.87 -8.08 12.26
C PHE A 60 4.16 -6.59 12.06
N GLY A 61 3.18 -5.78 11.69
CA GLY A 61 3.35 -4.34 11.45
C GLY A 61 4.07 -4.00 10.13
N GLU A 62 4.32 -4.98 9.27
CA GLU A 62 5.05 -4.85 8.00
C GLU A 62 4.18 -4.29 6.86
N LEU A 63 2.87 -4.19 7.07
CA LEU A 63 1.93 -3.80 6.01
C LEU A 63 2.25 -2.43 5.39
N GLU A 64 2.62 -1.45 6.23
CA GLU A 64 2.93 -0.08 5.78
C GLU A 64 4.23 -0.02 4.99
N GLU A 65 5.29 -0.67 5.49
CA GLU A 65 6.59 -0.74 4.82
C GLU A 65 6.46 -1.37 3.43
N ARG A 66 5.78 -2.53 3.33
CA ARG A 66 5.54 -3.19 2.05
C ARG A 66 4.68 -2.36 1.11
N ALA A 67 3.66 -1.68 1.62
CA ALA A 67 2.82 -0.83 0.79
C ALA A 67 3.60 0.38 0.24
N ASN A 68 4.54 0.93 1.01
CA ASN A 68 5.44 1.97 0.56
C ASN A 68 6.42 1.48 -0.51
N GLU A 69 7.02 0.30 -0.33
CA GLU A 69 7.88 -0.34 -1.35
C GLU A 69 7.13 -0.54 -2.69
N VAL A 70 5.90 -1.05 -2.62
CA VAL A 70 5.05 -1.23 -3.81
C VAL A 70 4.72 0.12 -4.45
N ASN A 71 4.52 1.16 -3.66
CA ASN A 71 4.25 2.49 -4.19
C ASN A 71 5.48 3.10 -4.87
N GLU A 72 6.66 3.00 -4.28
CA GLU A 72 7.91 3.50 -4.87
C GLU A 72 8.23 2.79 -6.19
N THR A 73 8.23 1.45 -6.17
CA THR A 73 8.49 0.64 -7.38
C THR A 73 7.48 0.91 -8.50
N ALA A 74 6.22 1.15 -8.14
CA ALA A 74 5.18 1.53 -9.09
C ALA A 74 5.47 2.87 -9.77
N TYR A 75 5.90 3.89 -9.01
CA TYR A 75 6.27 5.20 -9.56
C TYR A 75 7.55 5.13 -10.40
N GLU A 76 8.56 4.38 -9.97
CA GLU A 76 9.78 4.16 -10.75
C GLU A 76 9.47 3.56 -12.12
N LEU A 77 8.67 2.48 -12.16
CA LEU A 77 8.28 1.84 -13.42
C LEU A 77 7.46 2.78 -14.31
N LEU A 78 6.58 3.58 -13.71
CA LEU A 78 5.77 4.55 -14.42
C LEU A 78 6.63 5.59 -15.14
N ASP A 79 7.55 6.22 -14.40
CA ASP A 79 8.45 7.24 -14.95
C ASP A 79 9.33 6.65 -16.06
N ASP A 80 9.76 5.40 -15.90
CA ASP A 80 10.54 4.65 -16.88
C ASP A 80 9.77 4.43 -18.19
N ILE A 81 8.49 4.04 -18.10
CA ILE A 81 7.62 3.84 -19.26
C ILE A 81 7.36 5.18 -19.95
N GLU A 82 7.03 6.23 -19.19
CA GLU A 82 6.79 7.56 -19.74
C GLU A 82 8.03 8.10 -20.47
N ALA A 83 9.22 7.97 -19.87
CA ALA A 83 10.48 8.41 -20.47
C ALA A 83 10.81 7.63 -21.75
N LYS A 84 10.63 6.31 -21.75
CA LYS A 84 10.84 5.45 -22.94
C LYS A 84 9.86 5.81 -24.05
N TRP A 85 8.60 6.06 -23.71
CA TRP A 85 7.57 6.36 -24.70
C TRP A 85 7.75 7.74 -25.33
N LEU A 86 8.03 8.77 -24.53
CA LEU A 86 8.28 10.14 -25.00
C LEU A 86 9.54 10.25 -25.87
N LYS A 87 10.56 9.41 -25.63
CA LYS A 87 11.73 9.31 -26.52
C LYS A 87 11.37 8.76 -27.90
N LYS A 88 10.47 7.77 -27.94
CA LYS A 88 10.07 7.06 -29.16
C LYS A 88 9.02 7.82 -29.96
N HIS A 89 8.09 8.49 -29.29
CA HIS A 89 6.97 9.20 -29.91
C HIS A 89 7.12 10.70 -29.68
N LYS A 90 7.42 11.43 -30.74
CA LYS A 90 7.47 12.90 -30.72
C LYS A 90 6.20 13.48 -31.34
N PRO A 91 5.68 14.60 -30.81
CA PRO A 91 4.55 15.29 -31.43
C PRO A 91 4.92 15.75 -32.84
N LYS A 92 3.94 15.71 -33.76
CA LYS A 92 4.14 16.19 -35.14
C LYS A 92 4.37 17.69 -35.16
N ASN A 93 3.60 18.42 -34.34
CA ASN A 93 3.79 19.85 -34.10
C ASN A 93 4.29 20.10 -32.67
N PRO A 94 5.59 20.40 -32.48
CA PRO A 94 6.16 20.68 -31.15
C PRO A 94 5.55 21.90 -30.44
N ASN A 95 4.86 22.77 -31.17
CA ASN A 95 4.22 23.97 -30.62
C ASN A 95 2.74 23.78 -30.30
N SER A 96 2.15 22.62 -30.62
CA SER A 96 0.76 22.33 -30.32
C SER A 96 0.63 21.79 -28.89
N PHE A 97 -0.02 22.56 -28.02
CA PHE A 97 -0.27 22.15 -26.63
C PHE A 97 -1.20 20.93 -26.55
N THR A 98 -2.23 20.87 -27.39
CA THR A 98 -3.23 19.81 -27.39
C THR A 98 -2.65 18.46 -27.80
N GLU A 99 -1.82 18.43 -28.86
CA GLU A 99 -1.14 17.20 -29.31
C GLU A 99 -0.20 16.65 -28.24
N GLN A 100 0.54 17.53 -27.56
CA GLN A 100 1.43 17.13 -26.47
C GLN A 100 0.67 16.58 -25.26
N LEU A 101 -0.44 17.24 -24.90
CA LEU A 101 -1.28 16.79 -23.80
C LEU A 101 -1.89 15.43 -24.11
N GLN A 102 -2.47 15.24 -25.30
CA GLN A 102 -3.06 13.98 -25.72
C GLN A 102 -2.05 12.82 -25.67
N LEU A 103 -0.84 13.03 -26.19
CA LEU A 103 0.22 12.02 -26.16
C LEU A 103 0.60 11.65 -24.73
N ARG A 104 0.78 12.64 -23.86
CA ARG A 104 1.11 12.41 -22.44
C ARG A 104 -0.02 11.68 -21.72
N THR A 105 -1.28 12.07 -21.93
CA THR A 105 -2.44 11.40 -21.35
C THR A 105 -2.54 9.95 -21.80
N GLN A 106 -2.36 9.67 -23.09
CA GLN A 106 -2.35 8.30 -23.62
C GLN A 106 -1.22 7.47 -23.01
N THR A 107 -0.02 8.04 -22.91
CA THR A 107 1.14 7.39 -22.30
C THR A 107 0.87 7.06 -20.84
N ARG A 108 0.32 8.03 -20.09
CA ARG A 108 -0.04 7.86 -18.67
C ARG A 108 -1.03 6.72 -18.49
N MET A 109 -2.10 6.69 -19.28
CA MET A 109 -3.12 5.62 -19.17
C MET A 109 -2.51 4.23 -19.38
N MET A 110 -1.68 4.07 -20.40
CA MET A 110 -1.00 2.78 -20.67
C MET A 110 0.00 2.42 -19.57
N ALA A 111 0.78 3.39 -19.08
CA ALA A 111 1.75 3.17 -18.02
C ALA A 111 1.06 2.77 -16.70
N GLU A 112 -0.06 3.41 -16.35
CA GLU A 112 -0.82 3.07 -15.16
C GLU A 112 -1.39 1.65 -15.21
N GLU A 113 -1.87 1.19 -16.37
CA GLU A 113 -2.36 -0.18 -16.54
C GLU A 113 -1.25 -1.22 -16.33
N ILE A 114 -0.07 -0.99 -16.91
CA ILE A 114 1.10 -1.86 -16.76
C ILE A 114 1.54 -1.93 -15.30
N VAL A 115 1.65 -0.77 -14.64
CA VAL A 115 2.07 -0.68 -13.23
C VAL A 115 1.12 -1.44 -12.30
N ILE A 116 -0.19 -1.35 -12.53
CA ILE A 116 -1.17 -2.09 -11.74
C ILE A 116 -0.97 -3.60 -11.92
N MET A 117 -0.79 -4.06 -13.16
CA MET A 117 -0.64 -5.50 -13.45
C MET A 117 0.68 -6.06 -12.95
N ASP A 118 1.80 -5.38 -13.21
CA ASP A 118 3.15 -5.91 -13.01
C ASP A 118 3.68 -5.69 -11.59
N VAL A 119 3.20 -4.65 -10.89
CA VAL A 119 3.68 -4.29 -9.55
C VAL A 119 2.59 -4.59 -8.52
N VAL A 120 1.42 -3.96 -8.65
CA VAL A 120 0.37 -4.07 -7.62
C VAL A 120 -0.20 -5.49 -7.51
N MET A 121 -0.39 -6.19 -8.62
CA MET A 121 -1.00 -7.54 -8.59
C MET A 121 0.01 -8.69 -8.42
N GLN A 122 1.33 -8.45 -8.61
CA GLN A 122 2.36 -9.50 -8.51
C GLN A 122 3.09 -9.52 -7.16
N PHE A 123 3.10 -8.41 -6.41
CA PHE A 123 3.66 -8.37 -5.06
C PHE A 123 2.74 -9.08 -4.06
N HIS A 124 2.56 -10.39 -4.17
CA HIS A 124 1.87 -11.15 -3.13
C HIS A 124 2.83 -11.42 -1.99
#